data_AF-A0A535BGR9-F1
#
_entry.id   AF-A0A535BGR9-F1
#
_cell.length_a   1.000
_cell.length_b   1.000
_cell.length_c   1.000
_cell.angle_alpha   90.00
_cell.angle_beta   90.00
_cell.angle_gamma   90.00
#
_symmetry.space_group_name_H-M   'P 1'
#
loop_
_entity.id
_entity.type
_entity.pdbx_description
1 polymer ?
#
loop_
_entity_poly.entity_id
_entity_poly.type
_entity_poly.pdbx_seq_one_letter_code
_entity_poly.pdbx_strand_id
1 'polypeptide(L)'
;MNWRAFAESFITLVVIMDPLGSAPIFISLTAGRSAGARRRAALEAAAVAGGLVVVFALFGRLVLDYLHVSVESLTIAGGMLLLLVALQMLRGEEFQQAETANVALVPLATPLLAGPGAIAAVMVLTKRYEDMP
;
A
#
# COMPACT_ATOMS: atom_id res chain seq x y z
N MET A 1 -10.26 10.06 -22.58
CA MET A 1 -9.92 9.79 -21.17
C MET A 1 -11.18 9.35 -20.45
N ASN A 2 -11.26 8.08 -20.05
CA ASN A 2 -12.47 7.53 -19.44
C ASN A 2 -12.54 8.02 -17.98
N TRP A 3 -13.08 9.22 -17.75
CA TRP A 3 -13.04 9.91 -16.45
C TRP A 3 -13.69 9.10 -15.32
N ARG A 4 -14.65 8.23 -15.68
CA ARG A 4 -15.27 7.27 -14.77
C ARG A 4 -14.29 6.22 -14.28
N ALA A 5 -13.49 5.62 -15.18
CA ALA A 5 -12.48 4.63 -14.82
C ALA A 5 -11.41 5.20 -13.89
N PHE A 6 -10.99 6.45 -14.16
CA PHE A 6 -10.07 7.16 -13.28
C PHE A 6 -10.67 7.39 -11.89
N ALA A 7 -11.91 7.90 -11.82
CA ALA A 7 -12.58 8.16 -10.55
C ALA A 7 -12.82 6.88 -9.74
N GLU A 8 -13.27 5.81 -10.38
CA GLU A 8 -13.47 4.50 -9.75
C GLU A 8 -12.15 3.96 -9.18
N SER A 9 -11.10 3.93 -10.00
CA SER A 9 -9.77 3.45 -9.57
C SER A 9 -9.23 4.30 -8.43
N PHE A 10 -9.35 5.62 -8.52
CA PHE A 10 -8.91 6.54 -7.48
C PHE A 10 -9.64 6.30 -6.15
N ILE A 11 -10.98 6.20 -6.18
CA ILE A 11 -11.78 5.94 -4.98
C ILE A 11 -11.42 4.59 -4.38
N THR A 12 -11.33 3.53 -5.20
CA THR A 12 -10.95 2.19 -4.73
C THR A 12 -9.59 2.21 -4.06
N LEU A 13 -8.59 2.87 -4.65
CA LEU A 13 -7.26 2.97 -4.07
C LEU A 13 -7.26 3.77 -2.77
N VAL A 14 -7.96 4.89 -2.69
CA VAL A 14 -8.06 5.69 -1.45
C VAL A 14 -8.70 4.89 -0.31
N VAL A 15 -9.76 4.14 -0.60
CA VAL A 15 -10.43 3.29 0.40
C VAL A 15 -9.50 2.16 0.88
N ILE A 16 -8.76 1.54 -0.04
CA ILE A 16 -7.88 0.41 0.29
C ILE A 16 -6.62 0.84 1.03
N MET A 17 -6.04 2.00 0.67
CA MET A 17 -4.87 2.56 1.37
C MET A 17 -5.21 3.03 2.79
N ASP A 18 -6.50 3.21 3.11
CA ASP A 18 -7.01 3.58 4.43
C ASP A 18 -6.17 4.66 5.15
N PRO A 19 -6.14 5.91 4.62
CA PRO A 19 -5.39 7.00 5.23
C PRO A 19 -5.86 7.34 6.64
N LEU A 20 -7.12 7.04 6.97
CA LEU A 20 -7.68 7.30 8.30
C LEU A 20 -7.22 6.23 9.31
N GLY A 21 -7.26 4.95 8.95
CA GLY A 21 -6.78 3.87 9.81
C GLY A 21 -5.25 3.83 9.97
N SER A 22 -4.50 4.33 8.97
CA SER A 22 -3.04 4.47 9.07
C SER A 22 -2.59 5.71 9.87
N ALA A 23 -3.46 6.69 10.11
CA ALA A 23 -3.11 7.92 10.84
C ALA A 23 -2.64 7.68 12.29
N PRO A 24 -3.30 6.85 13.12
CA PRO A 24 -2.82 6.51 14.46
C PRO A 24 -1.44 5.85 14.46
N ILE A 25 -1.19 4.94 13.50
CA ILE A 25 0.10 4.26 13.34
C ILE A 25 1.18 5.27 12.93
N PHE A 26 0.86 6.18 12.02
CA PHE A 26 1.78 7.25 11.64
C PHE A 26 2.08 8.18 12.83
N ILE A 27 1.07 8.52 13.64
CA ILE A 27 1.25 9.32 14.87
C ILE A 27 2.20 8.61 15.84
N SER A 28 1.99 7.31 16.11
CA SER A 28 2.85 6.57 17.04
C SER A 28 4.29 6.45 16.52
N LEU A 29 4.46 6.12 15.24
CA LEU A 29 5.78 5.97 14.62
C LEU A 29 6.58 7.28 14.47
N THR A 30 5.89 8.42 14.51
CA THR A 30 6.51 9.75 14.44
C THR A 30 6.47 10.50 15.77
N ALA A 31 6.04 9.85 16.85
CA ALA A 31 6.08 10.40 18.19
C ALA A 31 7.54 10.78 18.55
N GLY A 32 7.75 12.02 18.99
CA GLY A 32 9.09 12.55 19.31
C GLY A 32 9.85 13.21 18.14
N ARG A 33 9.33 13.19 16.91
CA ARG A 33 9.92 13.94 15.78
C ARG A 33 9.38 15.37 15.69
N SER A 34 10.18 16.30 15.15
CA SER A 34 9.72 17.66 14.87
C SER A 34 8.62 17.69 13.79
N ALA A 35 7.76 18.71 13.80
CA ALA A 35 6.68 18.86 12.82
C ALA A 35 7.19 18.85 11.36
N GLY A 36 8.36 19.44 11.11
CA GLY A 36 9.01 19.43 9.79
C GLY A 36 9.48 18.03 9.37
N ALA A 37 10.14 17.29 10.28
CA ALA A 37 10.57 15.92 10.01
C ALA A 37 9.39 14.97 9.80
N ARG A 38 8.29 15.17 10.53
CA ARG A 38 7.05 14.42 10.38
C ARG A 38 6.39 14.65 9.01
N ARG A 39 6.27 15.91 8.57
CA ARG A 39 5.72 16.23 7.24
C ARG A 39 6.57 15.64 6.11
N ARG A 40 7.90 15.69 6.25
CA ARG A 40 8.81 15.08 5.27
C ARG A 40 8.65 13.57 5.20
N ALA A 41 8.56 12.89 6.34
CA ALA A 41 8.32 11.45 6.40
C ALA A 41 6.98 11.05 5.73
N ALA A 42 5.92 11.83 5.94
CA ALA A 42 4.64 11.59 5.28
C ALA A 42 4.73 11.72 3.75
N LEU A 43 5.41 12.75 3.25
CA LEU A 43 5.61 12.96 1.81
C LEU A 43 6.48 11.87 1.20
N GLU A 44 7.56 11.47 1.87
CA GLU A 44 8.42 10.36 1.44
C GLU A 44 7.63 9.04 1.39
N ALA A 45 6.86 8.72 2.44
CA ALA A 45 6.03 7.52 2.47
C ALA A 45 4.97 7.51 1.35
N ALA A 46 4.28 8.63 1.14
CA ALA A 46 3.29 8.76 0.08
C ALA A 46 3.92 8.67 -1.32
N ALA A 47 5.09 9.26 -1.53
CA ALA A 47 5.81 9.20 -2.80
C ALA A 47 6.29 7.77 -3.12
N VAL A 48 6.84 7.08 -2.12
CA VAL A 48 7.27 5.68 -2.28
C VAL A 48 6.06 4.78 -2.54
N ALA A 49 4.98 4.94 -1.78
CA ALA A 49 3.78 4.14 -1.96
C ALA A 49 3.13 4.37 -3.34
N GLY A 50 2.98 5.65 -3.74
CA GLY A 50 2.46 6.01 -5.06
C GLY A 50 3.34 5.50 -6.20
N GLY A 51 4.67 5.60 -6.05
CA GLY A 51 5.62 5.03 -7.00
C GLY A 51 5.47 3.52 -7.15
N LEU A 52 5.33 2.79 -6.04
CA LEU A 52 5.14 1.34 -6.05
C LEU A 52 3.83 0.96 -6.76
N VAL A 53 2.74 1.66 -6.46
CA VAL A 53 1.43 1.49 -7.12
C VAL A 53 1.55 1.70 -8.63
N VAL A 54 2.21 2.76 -9.08
CA VAL A 54 2.41 3.04 -10.50
C VAL A 54 3.27 1.95 -11.16
N VAL A 55 4.34 1.49 -10.50
CA VAL A 55 5.19 0.41 -11.02
C VAL A 55 4.39 -0.87 -11.21
N PHE A 56 3.59 -1.28 -10.22
CA PHE A 56 2.76 -2.48 -10.36
C PHE A 56 1.60 -2.29 -11.34
N ALA A 57 1.04 -1.09 -11.47
CA ALA A 57 0.02 -0.79 -12.48
C ALA A 57 0.56 -0.99 -13.90
N LEU A 58 1.81 -0.59 -14.16
CA LEU A 58 2.42 -0.64 -15.50
C LEU A 58 3.11 -1.98 -15.78
N PHE A 59 3.79 -2.56 -14.79
CA PHE A 59 4.68 -3.71 -14.97
C PHE A 59 4.26 -4.94 -14.17
N GLY A 60 3.24 -4.84 -13.31
CA GLY A 60 2.87 -5.93 -12.40
C GLY A 60 2.47 -7.21 -13.13
N ARG A 61 1.79 -7.11 -14.28
CA ARG A 61 1.44 -8.26 -15.13
C ARG A 61 2.69 -9.03 -15.57
N LEU A 62 3.69 -8.30 -16.09
CA LEU A 62 4.96 -8.87 -16.54
C LEU A 62 5.70 -9.59 -15.41
N VAL A 63 5.72 -8.99 -14.21
CA VAL A 63 6.33 -9.58 -13.02
C VAL A 63 5.61 -10.87 -12.61
N LEU A 64 4.28 -10.85 -12.59
CA LEU A 64 3.47 -12.03 -12.24
C LEU A 64 3.62 -13.17 -13.24
N ASP A 65 3.60 -12.85 -14.54
CA ASP A 65 3.78 -13.84 -15.61
C ASP A 65 5.18 -14.47 -15.54
N TYR A 66 6.23 -13.67 -15.30
CA TYR A 66 7.59 -14.19 -15.09
C TYR A 66 7.67 -15.15 -13.89
N LEU A 67 6.98 -14.81 -12.80
CA LEU A 67 6.93 -15.63 -11.59
C LEU A 67 5.95 -16.81 -11.68
N HIS A 68 5.16 -16.92 -12.76
CA HIS A 68 4.07 -17.89 -12.92
C HIS A 68 3.04 -17.82 -11.77
N VAL A 69 2.75 -16.61 -11.29
CA VAL A 69 1.81 -16.35 -10.20
C VAL A 69 0.56 -15.67 -10.75
N SER A 70 -0.63 -16.10 -10.33
CA SER A 70 -1.87 -15.44 -10.74
C SER A 70 -2.20 -14.21 -9.88
N VAL A 71 -3.00 -13.30 -10.43
CA VAL A 71 -3.51 -12.13 -9.68
C VAL A 71 -4.32 -12.58 -8.46
N GLU A 72 -5.03 -13.70 -8.59
CA GLU A 72 -5.81 -14.30 -7.51
C GLU A 72 -4.91 -14.78 -6.37
N SER A 73 -3.77 -15.42 -6.66
CA SER A 73 -2.79 -15.81 -5.65
C SER A 73 -2.22 -14.60 -4.90
N LEU A 74 -1.87 -13.52 -5.62
CA LEU A 74 -1.39 -12.28 -5.01
C LEU A 74 -2.44 -11.65 -4.09
N THR A 75 -3.70 -11.67 -4.52
CA THR A 75 -4.83 -11.14 -3.74
C THR A 75 -5.04 -11.92 -2.44
N ILE A 76 -4.98 -13.25 -2.49
CA ILE A 76 -5.09 -14.11 -1.30
C ILE A 76 -3.92 -13.85 -0.34
N ALA A 77 -2.69 -13.86 -0.85
CA ALA A 77 -1.50 -13.58 -0.04
C ALA A 77 -1.57 -12.19 0.62
N GLY A 78 -2.06 -11.20 -0.13
CA GLY A 78 -2.21 -9.87 0.40
C GLY A 78 -3.29 -9.74 1.47
N GLY A 79 -4.42 -10.42 1.29
CA GLY A 79 -5.46 -10.52 2.32
C GLY A 79 -4.94 -11.16 3.60
N MET A 80 -4.14 -12.23 3.48
CA MET A 80 -3.51 -12.87 4.65
C MET A 80 -2.53 -11.94 5.38
N LEU A 81 -1.71 -11.16 4.66
CA LEU A 81 -0.81 -10.20 5.31
C LEU A 81 -1.60 -9.12 6.07
N LEU A 82 -2.65 -8.57 5.47
CA LEU A 82 -3.49 -7.57 6.14
C LEU A 82 -4.16 -8.13 7.39
N LEU A 83 -4.64 -9.38 7.34
CA LEU A 83 -5.17 -10.06 8.52
C LEU A 83 -4.11 -10.17 9.62
N LEU A 84 -2.88 -10.57 9.28
CA LEU A 84 -1.79 -10.68 10.26
C LEU A 84 -1.46 -9.32 10.88
N VAL A 85 -1.37 -8.26 10.08
CA VAL A 85 -1.14 -6.88 10.56
C VAL A 85 -2.27 -6.43 11.49
N ALA A 86 -3.53 -6.65 11.11
CA ALA A 86 -4.67 -6.30 11.95
C ALA A 86 -4.63 -7.06 13.29
N LEU A 87 -4.26 -8.34 13.28
CA LEU A 87 -4.11 -9.14 14.49
C LEU A 87 -2.93 -8.67 15.37
N GLN A 88 -1.80 -8.26 14.78
CA GLN A 88 -0.68 -7.66 15.52
C GLN A 88 -1.12 -6.37 16.23
N MET A 89 -1.82 -5.49 15.51
CA MET A 89 -2.37 -4.26 16.07
C MET A 89 -3.37 -4.53 17.21
N LEU A 90 -4.27 -5.50 17.04
CA LEU A 90 -5.24 -5.88 18.07
C LEU A 90 -4.56 -6.42 19.35
N ARG A 91 -3.42 -7.09 19.20
CA ARG A 91 -2.61 -7.56 20.34
C ARG A 91 -1.78 -6.46 21.00
N GLY A 92 -1.79 -5.23 20.45
CA GLY A 92 -0.96 -4.12 20.93
C GLY A 92 0.52 -4.34 20.67
N GLU A 93 0.89 -5.20 19.72
CA GLU A 93 2.27 -5.37 19.29
C GLU A 93 2.70 -4.11 18.53
N GLU A 94 3.63 -3.33 19.10
CA GLU A 94 4.21 -2.20 18.39
C GLU A 94 5.06 -2.71 17.22
N PHE A 95 4.94 -2.04 16.07
CA PHE A 95 5.88 -2.26 14.98
C PHE A 95 7.27 -1.96 15.50
N GLN A 96 8.10 -3.00 15.66
CA GLN A 96 9.47 -2.84 16.14
C GLN A 96 10.17 -1.80 15.26
N GLN A 97 10.59 -0.72 15.91
CA GLN A 97 11.42 0.30 15.32
C GLN A 97 12.72 -0.39 14.92
N ALA A 98 12.85 -0.78 13.66
CA ALA A 98 14.17 -1.13 13.14
C ALA A 98 14.99 0.16 13.25
N GLU A 99 15.87 0.25 14.25
CA GLU A 99 16.65 1.46 14.59
C GLU A 99 17.39 2.08 13.39
N THR A 100 17.56 1.29 12.31
CA THR A 100 18.23 1.67 11.06
C THR A 100 17.30 1.80 9.85
N ALA A 101 16.02 1.44 9.95
CA ALA A 101 15.09 1.53 8.81
C ALA A 101 14.42 2.90 8.75
N ASN A 102 14.43 3.52 7.56
CA ASN A 102 13.67 4.74 7.33
C ASN A 102 12.18 4.44 7.55
N VAL A 103 11.60 5.01 8.62
CA VAL A 103 10.18 4.86 8.99
C VAL A 103 9.25 5.16 7.81
N ALA A 104 9.66 6.03 6.87
CA ALA A 104 8.92 6.30 5.65
C ALA A 104 8.86 5.09 4.69
N LEU A 105 9.87 4.23 4.67
CA LEU A 105 9.95 3.00 3.88
C LEU A 105 9.28 1.81 4.57
N VAL A 106 9.65 1.53 5.83
CA VAL A 106 9.11 0.40 6.61
C VAL A 106 8.72 0.90 8.01
N PRO A 107 7.47 0.69 8.48
CA PRO A 107 6.35 0.00 7.83
C PRO A 107 5.43 0.92 6.99
N LEU A 108 5.68 2.23 6.90
CA LEU A 108 4.71 3.20 6.34
C LEU A 108 4.45 3.02 4.84
N ALA A 109 5.47 3.11 3.98
CA ALA A 109 5.26 2.86 2.55
C ALA A 109 4.98 1.38 2.28
N THR A 110 5.72 0.48 2.93
CA THR A 110 5.51 -0.96 2.87
C THR A 110 5.56 -1.57 4.28
N PRO A 111 4.53 -2.29 4.75
CA PRO A 111 3.32 -2.73 4.03
C PRO A 111 2.08 -1.84 4.21
N LEU A 112 2.12 -0.71 4.93
CA LEU A 112 0.87 0.00 5.30
C LEU A 112 0.17 0.71 4.13
N LEU A 113 0.89 1.49 3.32
CA LEU A 113 0.28 2.30 2.24
C LEU A 113 0.27 1.59 0.89
N ALA A 114 1.41 1.11 0.40
CA ALA A 114 1.49 0.30 -0.82
C ALA A 114 1.63 -1.19 -0.50
N GLY A 115 0.86 -1.63 0.50
CA GLY A 115 0.80 -3.03 0.90
C GLY A 115 0.23 -3.94 -0.18
N PRO A 116 0.27 -5.25 0.06
CA PRO A 116 -0.26 -6.25 -0.85
C PRO A 116 -1.72 -6.01 -1.26
N GLY A 117 -2.55 -5.43 -0.38
CA GLY A 117 -3.94 -5.09 -0.70
C GLY A 117 -4.04 -4.00 -1.77
N ALA A 118 -3.23 -2.94 -1.66
CA ALA A 118 -3.17 -1.88 -2.67
C ALA A 118 -2.63 -2.44 -4.01
N ILE A 119 -1.57 -3.25 -3.97
CA ILE A 119 -1.01 -3.88 -5.16
C ILE A 119 -2.03 -4.81 -5.82
N ALA A 120 -2.69 -5.69 -5.05
CA ALA A 120 -3.71 -6.59 -5.57
C ALA A 120 -4.87 -5.83 -6.23
N ALA A 121 -5.34 -4.74 -5.59
CA ALA A 121 -6.41 -3.93 -6.14
C ALA A 121 -6.01 -3.23 -7.43
N VAL A 122 -4.80 -2.67 -7.51
CA VAL A 122 -4.26 -2.12 -8.76
C VAL A 122 -4.26 -3.18 -9.86
N MET A 123 -3.76 -4.38 -9.56
CA MET A 123 -3.69 -5.48 -10.53
C MET A 123 -5.08 -5.90 -11.05
N VAL A 124 -6.07 -5.98 -10.15
CA VAL A 124 -7.45 -6.30 -10.51
C VAL A 124 -8.08 -5.19 -11.35
N LEU A 125 -7.86 -3.92 -10.97
CA LEU A 125 -8.37 -2.76 -11.71
C LEU A 125 -7.76 -2.69 -13.11
N THR A 126 -6.44 -2.85 -13.25
CA THR A 126 -5.76 -2.86 -14.55
C THR A 126 -6.32 -3.97 -15.45
N LYS A 127 -6.44 -5.20 -14.94
CA LYS A 127 -7.04 -6.33 -15.69
C LYS A 127 -8.47 -6.01 -16.15
N ARG A 128 -9.30 -5.46 -15.26
CA ARG A 128 -10.70 -5.12 -15.57
C ARG A 128 -10.85 -4.10 -16.70
N TYR A 129 -9.96 -3.11 -16.79
CA TYR A 129 -10.00 -2.11 -17.86
C TYR A 129 -9.23 -2.54 -19.13
N GLU A 130 -8.29 -3.49 -19.04
CA GLU A 130 -7.72 -4.18 -20.21
C GLU A 130 -8.77 -5.07 -20.92
N ASP A 131 -9.64 -5.72 -20.14
CA ASP A 131 -10.67 -6.65 -20.64
C ASP A 131 -11.94 -5.92 -21.16
N MET A 132 -12.02 -4.59 -21.07
CA MET A 132 -13.13 -3.81 -21.62
C MET A 132 -12.96 -3.60 -23.15
N PRO A 133 -13.99 -3.90 -23.98
CA PRO A 133 -13.92 -3.76 -25.44
C PRO A 133 -13.84 -2.30 -25.92
#